data_AF-A0A7Y4RJH0-F1
#
_entry.id   AF-A0A7Y4RJH0-F1
#
_cell.length_a   1.000
_cell.length_b   1.000
_cell.length_c   1.000
_cell.angle_alpha   90.00
_cell.angle_beta   90.00
_cell.angle_gamma   90.00
#
_symmetry.space_group_name_H-M   'P 1'
#
loop_
_entity.id
_entity.type
_entity.pdbx_description
1 polymer ?
#
loop_
_entity_poly.entity_id
_entity_poly.type
_entity_poly.pdbx_seq_one_letter_code
_entity_poly.pdbx_strand_id
1 'polypeptide(L)'
;MSEDRIDPETLAAFLDGRLSPAERARVLKIVAEDPEGYDLLADATRLKAELETDAGRTMRPMVGKRATGWRWWLVALPAAIAAGLAAVALWPKTDGEFSPVELAARVRVVGAAGEGSLAARLGPTWDQPGWSVSRGEGEDVIEPARAFRLGVRATDVEIALGAGDTVALRPVAAELAELAAGVDGGAAAAALYRGIVARGPSTPLAERAEAAAAVRSLMADSPWFDLGAWTEAARVALAAGEDGFVRRSGREVRRLIERLVARRDGEAVAALLRELEQARANDQLAVLQNRLDRIIVAAAR
;
A
#
# COMPACT_ATOMS: atom_id res chain seq x y z
N MET A 1 -14.96 18.28 25.45
CA MET A 1 -13.70 17.67 25.00
C MET A 1 -13.10 17.05 26.24
N SER A 2 -13.12 15.72 26.35
CA SER A 2 -12.74 15.01 27.56
C SER A 2 -11.22 15.02 27.71
N GLU A 3 -10.72 15.55 28.82
CA GLU A 3 -9.28 15.64 29.15
C GLU A 3 -8.65 14.30 29.58
N ASP A 4 -9.40 13.19 29.52
CA ASP A 4 -8.93 11.86 29.93
C ASP A 4 -8.14 11.17 28.81
N ARG A 5 -6.98 11.73 28.45
CA ARG A 5 -5.98 11.02 27.64
C ARG A 5 -5.20 10.04 28.51
N ILE A 6 -4.88 8.87 27.96
CA ILE A 6 -4.03 7.88 28.64
C ILE A 6 -2.61 8.44 28.67
N ASP A 7 -2.12 8.68 29.88
CA ASP A 7 -0.74 9.06 30.13
C ASP A 7 0.24 7.95 29.66
N PRO A 8 1.34 8.27 28.95
CA PRO A 8 2.25 7.27 28.38
C PRO A 8 2.81 6.29 29.41
N GLU A 9 3.11 6.76 30.62
CA GLU A 9 3.62 5.93 31.71
C GLU A 9 2.56 4.93 32.20
N THR A 10 1.28 5.34 32.22
CA THR A 10 0.15 4.46 32.54
C THR A 10 -0.01 3.37 31.47
N LEU A 11 0.13 3.73 30.19
CA LEU A 11 0.08 2.77 29.08
C LEU A 11 1.23 1.75 29.15
N ALA A 12 2.46 2.20 29.42
CA ALA A 12 3.60 1.30 29.61
C ALA A 12 3.40 0.35 30.80
N ALA A 13 2.90 0.86 31.94
CA ALA A 13 2.57 0.03 33.09
C ALA A 13 1.45 -0.98 32.79
N PHE A 14 0.47 -0.61 31.95
CA PHE A 14 -0.58 -1.52 31.49
C PHE A 14 0.00 -2.68 30.67
N LEU A 15 0.87 -2.38 29.69
CA LEU A 15 1.51 -3.37 28.84
C LEU A 15 2.40 -4.33 29.62
N ASP A 16 3.06 -3.85 30.67
CA ASP A 16 3.91 -4.68 31.54
C ASP A 16 3.14 -5.45 32.61
N GLY A 17 1.81 -5.29 32.70
CA GLY A 17 0.99 -5.91 33.73
C GLY A 17 1.29 -5.38 35.14
N ARG A 18 1.83 -4.17 35.25
CA ARG A 18 2.21 -3.53 36.53
C ARG A 18 1.11 -2.67 37.16
N LEU A 19 0.00 -2.44 36.44
CA LEU A 19 -1.14 -1.68 36.97
C LEU A 19 -1.95 -2.47 37.99
N SER A 20 -2.52 -1.75 38.96
CA SER A 20 -3.53 -2.33 39.85
C SER A 20 -4.80 -2.72 39.06
N PRO A 21 -5.64 -3.64 39.57
CA PRO A 21 -6.88 -4.02 38.89
C PRO A 21 -7.82 -2.84 38.60
N ALA A 22 -7.85 -1.84 39.49
CA ALA A 22 -8.68 -0.65 39.33
C ALA A 22 -8.16 0.28 38.21
N GLU A 23 -6.85 0.50 38.12
CA GLU A 23 -6.24 1.29 37.05
C GLU A 23 -6.36 0.58 35.70
N ARG A 24 -6.15 -0.75 35.69
CA ARG A 24 -6.34 -1.57 34.49
C ARG A 24 -7.77 -1.45 33.94
N ALA A 25 -8.78 -1.52 34.81
CA ALA A 25 -10.18 -1.33 34.41
C ALA A 25 -10.45 0.08 33.87
N ARG A 26 -9.80 1.11 34.44
CA ARG A 26 -9.90 2.49 33.94
C ARG A 26 -9.31 2.63 32.54
N VAL A 27 -8.11 2.10 32.31
CA VAL A 27 -7.47 2.11 30.98
C VAL A 27 -8.34 1.39 29.95
N LEU A 28 -8.86 0.20 30.28
CA LEU A 28 -9.74 -0.55 29.40
C LEU A 28 -11.04 0.21 29.07
N LYS A 29 -11.60 0.93 30.05
CA LYS A 29 -12.78 1.75 29.82
C LYS A 29 -12.48 2.90 28.85
N ILE A 30 -11.36 3.61 29.04
CA ILE A 30 -10.95 4.70 28.14
C ILE A 30 -10.76 4.16 26.72
N VAL A 31 -10.02 3.05 26.57
CA VAL A 31 -9.79 2.40 25.26
C VAL A 31 -11.09 1.94 24.58
N ALA A 32 -12.10 1.52 25.36
CA ALA A 32 -13.39 1.12 24.81
C ALA A 32 -14.27 2.31 24.38
N GLU A 33 -14.10 3.47 25.01
CA GLU A 33 -14.88 4.69 24.75
C GLU A 33 -14.19 5.62 23.73
N ASP A 34 -12.89 5.46 23.50
CA ASP A 34 -12.07 6.29 22.61
C ASP A 34 -11.35 5.46 21.52
N PRO A 35 -11.78 5.56 20.24
CA PRO A 35 -11.12 4.90 19.11
C PRO A 35 -9.63 5.25 18.96
N GLU A 36 -9.22 6.49 19.28
CA GLU A 36 -7.81 6.88 19.18
C GLU A 36 -6.96 6.17 20.26
N GLY A 37 -7.52 5.97 21.45
CA GLY A 37 -6.91 5.19 22.53
C GLY A 37 -6.73 3.71 22.18
N TYR A 38 -7.64 3.14 21.38
CA TYR A 38 -7.51 1.78 20.88
C TYR A 38 -6.35 1.63 19.89
N ASP A 39 -6.23 2.54 18.91
CA ASP A 39 -5.14 2.52 17.94
C ASP A 39 -3.78 2.68 18.63
N LEU A 40 -3.68 3.58 19.62
CA LEU A 40 -2.47 3.77 20.42
C LEU A 40 -2.09 2.51 21.20
N LEU A 41 -3.06 1.84 21.82
CA LEU A 41 -2.82 0.58 22.53
C LEU A 41 -2.33 -0.50 21.54
N ALA A 42 -2.99 -0.64 20.39
CA ALA A 42 -2.65 -1.63 19.38
C ALA A 42 -1.20 -1.47 18.88
N ASP A 43 -0.81 -0.24 18.55
CA ASP A 43 0.56 0.07 18.12
C ASP A 43 1.58 -0.20 19.23
N ALA A 44 1.27 0.15 20.48
CA ALA A 44 2.17 -0.09 21.60
C ALA A 44 2.34 -1.59 21.92
N THR A 45 1.29 -2.42 21.76
CA THR A 45 1.42 -3.88 21.83
C THR A 45 2.29 -4.46 20.71
N ARG A 46 2.14 -3.95 19.47
CA ARG A 46 2.97 -4.40 18.34
C ARG A 46 4.45 -4.11 18.60
N LEU A 47 4.76 -2.89 19.04
CA LEU A 47 6.12 -2.49 19.37
C LEU A 47 6.73 -3.34 20.50
N LYS A 48 5.93 -3.68 21.52
CA LYS A 48 6.38 -4.57 22.60
C LYS A 48 6.76 -5.96 22.08
N ALA A 49 5.95 -6.53 21.18
CA ALA A 49 6.24 -7.84 20.59
C ALA A 49 7.52 -7.84 19.73
N GLU A 50 7.76 -6.75 18.98
CA GLU A 50 9.00 -6.56 18.22
C GLU A 50 10.23 -6.51 19.15
N LEU A 51 10.15 -5.75 20.24
CA LEU A 51 11.22 -5.63 21.23
C LEU A 51 11.50 -6.95 21.97
N GLU A 52 10.47 -7.72 22.31
CA GLU A 52 10.63 -9.04 22.94
C GLU A 52 11.27 -10.05 21.98
N THR A 53 10.95 -9.96 20.68
CA THR A 53 11.56 -10.79 19.63
C THR A 53 13.05 -10.47 19.48
N ASP A 54 13.42 -9.20 19.51
CA ASP A 54 14.83 -8.78 19.43
C ASP A 54 15.61 -9.02 20.72
N ALA A 55 14.96 -8.99 21.90
CA ALA A 55 15.61 -9.31 23.17
C ALA A 55 16.15 -10.76 23.25
N GLY A 56 15.59 -11.67 22.44
CA GLY A 56 16.08 -13.04 22.27
C GLY A 56 17.36 -13.18 21.44
N ARG A 57 17.74 -12.15 20.65
CA ARG A 57 19.05 -12.12 20.00
C ARG A 57 20.09 -11.79 21.05
N THR A 58 20.79 -12.82 21.54
CA THR A 58 22.00 -12.69 22.37
C THR A 58 22.91 -11.60 21.78
N MET A 59 22.91 -10.43 22.42
CA MET A 59 23.83 -9.36 22.11
C MET A 59 25.24 -9.91 22.23
N ARG A 60 25.93 -10.04 21.09
CA ARG A 60 27.38 -10.27 21.11
C ARG A 60 27.99 -9.14 21.94
N PRO A 61 28.81 -9.44 22.96
CA PRO A 61 29.43 -8.41 23.78
C PRO A 61 30.24 -7.48 22.88
N MET A 62 29.76 -6.26 22.68
CA MET A 62 30.54 -5.21 22.04
C MET A 62 31.66 -4.84 23.00
N VAL A 63 32.86 -5.29 22.66
CA VAL A 63 34.10 -4.88 23.32
C VAL A 63 34.16 -3.36 23.32
N GLY A 64 34.13 -2.78 24.53
CA GLY A 64 33.87 -1.37 24.77
C GLY A 64 34.84 -0.43 24.07
N LYS A 65 34.30 0.45 23.23
CA LYS A 65 34.89 1.75 22.94
C LYS A 65 34.22 2.77 23.87
N ARG A 66 35.06 3.51 24.61
CA ARG A 66 34.67 4.46 25.67
C ARG A 66 33.56 5.39 25.21
N ALA A 67 32.55 5.53 26.07
CA ALA A 67 31.41 6.41 25.91
C ALA A 67 31.86 7.88 25.85
N THR A 68 31.84 8.45 24.64
CA THR A 68 31.88 9.90 24.44
C THR A 68 30.60 10.30 23.71
N GLY A 69 29.66 10.87 24.46
CA GLY A 69 28.68 11.83 23.95
C GLY A 69 27.28 11.30 23.62
N TRP A 70 26.44 11.09 24.64
CA TRP A 70 24.98 10.87 24.59
C TRP A 70 24.19 11.77 23.60
N ARG A 71 24.73 12.93 23.19
CA ARG A 71 24.09 13.86 22.26
C ARG A 71 24.13 13.46 20.77
N TRP A 72 24.89 12.43 20.38
CA TRP A 72 24.98 12.06 18.95
C TRP A 72 23.71 11.39 18.40
N TRP A 73 22.93 10.70 19.23
CA TRP A 73 21.68 10.06 18.80
C TRP A 73 20.61 11.10 18.39
N LEU A 74 20.61 12.29 18.99
CA LEU A 74 19.71 13.40 18.63
C LEU A 74 20.04 14.00 17.24
N VAL A 75 21.24 13.78 16.72
CA VAL A 75 21.66 14.27 15.39
C VAL A 75 21.67 13.15 14.35
N ALA A 76 21.93 11.91 14.77
CA ALA A 76 21.98 10.75 13.87
C ALA A 76 20.59 10.35 13.33
N LEU A 77 19.53 10.46 14.13
CA LEU A 77 18.18 10.06 13.71
C LEU A 77 17.61 10.94 12.57
N PRO A 78 17.67 12.29 12.64
CA PRO A 78 17.25 13.14 11.52
C PRO A 78 18.11 12.95 10.28
N ALA A 79 19.43 12.72 10.45
CA ALA A 79 20.36 12.51 9.35
C ALA A 79 20.10 11.19 8.61
N ALA A 80 19.73 10.11 9.32
CA ALA A 80 19.36 8.83 8.69
C ALA A 80 18.06 8.94 7.88
N ILE A 81 17.06 9.67 8.39
CA ILE A 81 15.81 9.96 7.66
C ILE A 81 16.11 10.79 6.41
N ALA A 82 16.90 11.87 6.54
CA ALA A 82 17.26 12.72 5.41
C ALA A 82 18.09 11.98 4.33
N ALA A 83 19.01 11.10 4.73
CA ALA A 83 19.78 10.27 3.81
C ALA A 83 18.92 9.24 3.07
N GLY A 84 17.93 8.64 3.76
CA GLY A 84 16.92 7.78 3.15
C GLY A 84 16.11 8.53 2.08
N LEU A 85 15.64 9.74 2.40
CA LEU A 85 14.87 10.57 1.45
C LEU A 85 15.70 11.02 0.24
N ALA A 86 16.98 11.35 0.43
CA ALA A 86 17.87 11.73 -0.67
C ALA A 86 18.17 10.57 -1.63
N ALA A 87 18.24 9.33 -1.12
CA ALA A 87 18.43 8.14 -1.96
C ALA A 87 17.21 7.87 -2.86
N VAL A 88 15.99 8.15 -2.38
CA VAL A 88 14.77 8.04 -3.19
C VAL A 88 14.73 9.13 -4.28
N ALA A 89 15.14 10.36 -3.96
CA ALA A 89 15.11 11.47 -4.91
C ALA A 89 16.12 11.35 -6.07
N LEU A 90 17.22 10.61 -5.88
CA LEU A 90 18.27 10.41 -6.88
C LEU A 90 18.14 9.11 -7.67
N TRP A 91 17.09 8.31 -7.43
CA TRP A 91 16.90 7.06 -8.14
C TRP A 91 16.63 7.35 -9.63
N PRO A 92 17.43 6.80 -10.56
CA PRO A 92 17.26 7.05 -11.98
C PRO A 92 15.87 6.58 -12.41
N LYS A 93 15.08 7.49 -12.99
CA LYS A 93 13.81 7.14 -13.61
C LYS A 93 14.10 6.17 -14.75
N THR A 94 13.82 4.90 -14.53
CA THR A 94 13.90 3.88 -15.58
C THR A 94 12.74 4.11 -16.54
N ASP A 95 13.06 4.44 -17.78
CA ASP A 95 12.08 4.67 -18.85
C ASP A 95 11.19 3.43 -19.04
N GLY A 96 9.96 3.46 -18.52
CA GLY A 96 8.96 2.41 -18.74
C GLY A 96 8.32 1.82 -17.48
N GLU A 97 8.59 2.36 -16.30
CA GLU A 97 7.88 1.97 -15.09
C GLU A 97 6.47 2.58 -15.03
N PHE A 98 5.52 1.80 -14.54
CA PHE A 98 4.17 2.28 -14.32
C PHE A 98 4.09 2.96 -12.96
N SER A 99 4.02 4.29 -12.94
CA SER A 99 3.70 5.04 -11.73
C SER A 99 2.19 4.97 -11.46
N PRO A 100 1.73 4.48 -10.29
CA PRO A 100 0.32 4.50 -9.92
C PRO A 100 -0.31 5.90 -10.04
N VAL A 101 0.44 6.94 -9.68
CA VAL A 101 0.03 8.34 -9.79
C VAL A 101 -0.22 8.73 -11.25
N GLU A 102 0.71 8.39 -12.14
CA GLU A 102 0.56 8.70 -13.57
C GLU A 102 -0.56 7.91 -14.22
N LEU A 103 -0.72 6.63 -13.85
CA LEU A 103 -1.79 5.78 -14.36
C LEU A 103 -3.16 6.30 -13.92
N ALA A 104 -3.33 6.58 -12.62
CA ALA A 104 -4.57 7.12 -12.08
C ALA A 104 -4.93 8.47 -12.73
N ALA A 105 -3.94 9.35 -12.95
CA ALA A 105 -4.14 10.63 -13.64
C ALA A 105 -4.63 10.48 -15.09
N ARG A 106 -4.37 9.33 -15.75
CA ARG A 106 -4.85 9.03 -17.11
C ARG A 106 -6.27 8.47 -17.13
N VAL A 107 -6.78 7.96 -16.00
CA VAL A 107 -8.15 7.47 -15.87
C VAL A 107 -9.06 8.66 -15.56
N ARG A 108 -9.95 9.03 -16.47
CA ARG A 108 -10.90 10.12 -16.21
C ARG A 108 -12.15 9.53 -15.56
N VAL A 109 -12.05 9.26 -14.26
CA VAL A 109 -13.22 9.06 -13.41
C VAL A 109 -13.89 10.39 -13.03
N VAL A 110 -13.33 11.50 -13.52
CA VAL A 110 -13.49 12.93 -13.12
C VAL A 110 -14.91 13.51 -13.28
N GLY A 111 -15.92 12.72 -13.65
CA GLY A 111 -17.29 13.21 -13.75
C GLY A 111 -17.99 13.48 -12.40
N ALA A 112 -17.52 12.86 -11.32
CA ALA A 112 -18.12 13.02 -9.99
C ALA A 112 -17.00 13.07 -8.94
N ALA A 113 -16.66 14.27 -8.49
CA ALA A 113 -15.76 14.44 -7.35
C ALA A 113 -16.57 14.43 -6.04
N GLY A 114 -15.99 13.89 -4.97
CA GLY A 114 -16.55 13.93 -3.62
C GLY A 114 -16.76 12.56 -2.98
N GLU A 115 -17.30 12.58 -1.76
CA GLU A 115 -17.49 11.37 -0.95
C GLU A 115 -18.46 10.38 -1.61
N GLY A 116 -18.04 9.11 -1.72
CA GLY A 116 -18.82 8.03 -2.29
C GLY A 116 -19.00 8.10 -3.82
N SER A 117 -18.31 9.00 -4.51
CA SER A 117 -18.48 9.18 -5.95
C SER A 117 -18.02 7.98 -6.77
N LEU A 118 -16.99 7.26 -6.30
CA LEU A 118 -16.49 6.05 -6.97
C LEU A 118 -17.51 4.93 -6.85
N ALA A 119 -18.08 4.70 -5.67
CA ALA A 119 -19.11 3.70 -5.48
C ALA A 119 -20.38 4.00 -6.29
N ALA A 120 -20.77 5.27 -6.39
CA ALA A 120 -21.92 5.69 -7.19
C ALA A 120 -21.72 5.45 -8.70
N ARG A 121 -20.48 5.60 -9.19
CA ARG A 121 -20.16 5.49 -10.63
C ARG A 121 -19.74 4.10 -11.07
N LEU A 122 -18.92 3.44 -10.27
CA LEU A 122 -18.28 2.15 -10.58
C LEU A 122 -18.98 0.98 -9.88
N GLY A 123 -19.91 1.27 -8.97
CA GLY A 123 -20.61 0.28 -8.15
C GLY A 123 -20.00 0.11 -6.75
N PRO A 124 -20.75 -0.46 -5.80
CA PRO A 124 -20.35 -0.57 -4.39
C PRO A 124 -19.18 -1.53 -4.14
N THR A 125 -18.80 -2.34 -5.13
CA THR A 125 -17.70 -3.30 -5.05
C THR A 125 -16.51 -2.86 -5.89
N TRP A 126 -16.41 -1.58 -6.25
CA TRP A 126 -15.32 -1.11 -7.11
C TRP A 126 -13.96 -1.36 -6.45
N ASP A 127 -13.85 -1.24 -5.14
CA ASP A 127 -12.65 -1.46 -4.33
C ASP A 127 -12.39 -2.93 -4.00
N GLN A 128 -13.19 -3.86 -4.55
CA GLN A 128 -13.01 -5.30 -4.38
C GLN A 128 -12.50 -5.93 -5.70
N PRO A 129 -11.18 -6.03 -5.90
CA PRO A 129 -10.59 -6.57 -7.13
C PRO A 129 -10.82 -8.08 -7.34
N GLY A 130 -11.66 -8.74 -6.54
CA GLY A 130 -12.08 -10.13 -6.79
C GLY A 130 -11.10 -11.21 -6.33
N TRP A 131 -9.91 -10.87 -5.80
CA TRP A 131 -9.08 -11.82 -5.05
C TRP A 131 -9.60 -11.98 -3.61
N SER A 132 -10.88 -12.30 -3.44
CA SER A 132 -11.48 -12.44 -2.10
C SER A 132 -10.58 -13.25 -1.18
N VAL A 133 -10.18 -12.61 -0.07
CA VAL A 133 -9.44 -13.12 1.09
C VAL A 133 -9.44 -14.65 1.10
N SER A 134 -8.33 -15.25 0.64
CA SER A 134 -8.06 -16.65 0.89
C SER A 134 -8.20 -16.81 2.40
N ARG A 135 -9.31 -17.41 2.83
CA ARG A 135 -9.71 -17.52 4.24
C ARG A 135 -8.86 -18.63 4.84
N GLY A 136 -7.58 -18.34 4.98
CA GLY A 136 -6.53 -19.17 5.56
C GLY A 136 -5.58 -18.21 6.25
N GLU A 137 -5.81 -17.99 7.53
CA GLU A 137 -4.92 -17.21 8.39
C GLU A 137 -3.55 -17.90 8.38
N GLY A 138 -2.60 -17.37 7.60
CA GLY A 138 -1.21 -17.82 7.59
C GLY A 138 -0.67 -18.50 6.33
N GLU A 139 -1.38 -18.49 5.19
CA GLU A 139 -0.72 -18.87 3.93
C GLU A 139 0.10 -17.68 3.40
N ASP A 140 1.42 -17.82 3.46
CA ASP A 140 2.37 -16.81 2.96
C ASP A 140 2.06 -16.49 1.49
N VAL A 141 1.54 -15.29 1.24
CA VAL A 141 1.32 -14.79 -0.11
C VAL A 141 2.67 -14.76 -0.83
N ILE A 142 2.79 -15.54 -1.90
CA ILE A 142 3.99 -15.59 -2.72
C ILE A 142 4.34 -14.18 -3.23
N GLU A 143 5.64 -13.90 -3.35
CA GLU A 143 6.16 -12.57 -3.70
C GLU A 143 5.53 -11.96 -4.96
N PRO A 144 5.32 -12.70 -6.09
CA PRO A 144 4.61 -12.17 -7.26
C PRO A 144 3.19 -11.66 -6.97
N ALA A 145 2.41 -12.46 -6.24
CA ALA A 145 1.03 -12.12 -5.90
C ALA A 145 0.98 -10.91 -4.96
N ARG A 146 1.92 -10.82 -4.02
CA ARG A 146 2.05 -9.64 -3.15
C ARG A 146 2.40 -8.38 -3.94
N ALA A 147 3.38 -8.45 -4.82
CA ALA A 147 3.77 -7.34 -5.69
C ALA A 147 2.60 -6.85 -6.53
N PHE A 148 1.86 -7.78 -7.16
CA PHE A 148 0.66 -7.47 -7.92
C PHE A 148 -0.40 -6.76 -7.08
N ARG A 149 -0.72 -7.27 -5.88
CA ARG A 149 -1.70 -6.65 -4.97
C ARG A 149 -1.28 -5.25 -4.52
N LEU A 150 0.00 -5.06 -4.20
CA LEU A 150 0.54 -3.73 -3.88
C LEU A 150 0.36 -2.74 -5.04
N GLY A 151 0.62 -3.17 -6.27
CA GLY A 151 0.46 -2.35 -7.47
C GLY A 151 -0.98 -1.87 -7.67
N VAL A 152 -1.94 -2.79 -7.56
CA VAL A 152 -3.37 -2.47 -7.64
C VAL A 152 -3.80 -1.53 -6.53
N ARG A 153 -3.48 -1.84 -5.26
CA ARG A 153 -3.92 -1.03 -4.12
C ARG A 153 -3.28 0.37 -4.11
N ALA A 154 -2.04 0.50 -4.59
CA ALA A 154 -1.42 1.80 -4.81
C ALA A 154 -2.20 2.61 -5.87
N THR A 155 -2.64 1.98 -6.95
CA THR A 155 -3.48 2.63 -7.96
C THR A 155 -4.87 2.99 -7.43
N ASP A 156 -5.52 2.14 -6.64
CA ASP A 156 -6.80 2.43 -5.99
C ASP A 156 -6.75 3.69 -5.12
N VAL A 157 -5.68 3.83 -4.31
CA VAL A 157 -5.46 5.03 -3.49
C VAL A 157 -5.36 6.28 -4.36
N GLU A 158 -4.60 6.23 -5.45
CA GLU A 158 -4.43 7.39 -6.33
C GLU A 158 -5.72 7.76 -7.08
N ILE A 159 -6.54 6.77 -7.43
CA ILE A 159 -7.87 6.97 -8.00
C ILE A 159 -8.81 7.61 -6.97
N ALA A 160 -8.83 7.10 -5.73
CA ALA A 160 -9.64 7.67 -4.62
C ALA A 160 -9.24 9.11 -4.29
N LEU A 161 -7.93 9.41 -4.23
CA LEU A 161 -7.42 10.77 -4.05
C LEU A 161 -7.80 11.68 -5.22
N GLY A 162 -7.67 11.20 -6.45
CA GLY A 162 -8.04 11.95 -7.66
C GLY A 162 -9.54 12.25 -7.75
N ALA A 163 -10.39 11.33 -7.27
CA ALA A 163 -11.84 11.51 -7.20
C ALA A 163 -12.28 12.33 -5.98
N GLY A 164 -11.39 12.59 -5.02
CA GLY A 164 -11.76 13.22 -3.75
C GLY A 164 -12.68 12.34 -2.89
N ASP A 165 -12.65 11.02 -3.08
CA ASP A 165 -13.53 10.07 -2.40
C ASP A 165 -12.89 9.57 -1.09
N THR A 166 -13.13 10.32 0.00
CA THR A 166 -12.59 10.02 1.33
C THR A 166 -13.13 8.73 1.93
N VAL A 167 -14.37 8.37 1.59
CA VAL A 167 -15.03 7.14 2.06
C VAL A 167 -14.31 5.93 1.50
N ALA A 168 -13.98 5.97 0.21
CA ALA A 168 -13.30 4.88 -0.46
C ALA A 168 -11.78 4.88 -0.21
N LEU A 169 -11.17 6.06 0.02
CA LEU A 169 -9.73 6.19 0.31
C LEU A 169 -9.30 5.44 1.57
N ARG A 170 -10.08 5.51 2.66
CA ARG A 170 -9.71 4.91 3.96
C ARG A 170 -9.47 3.39 3.89
N PRO A 171 -10.43 2.57 3.43
CA PRO A 171 -10.25 1.11 3.39
C PRO A 171 -9.11 0.71 2.44
N VAL A 172 -9.03 1.28 1.24
CA VAL A 172 -7.99 0.89 0.26
C VAL A 172 -6.58 1.26 0.74
N ALA A 173 -6.42 2.40 1.42
CA ALA A 173 -5.14 2.80 1.99
C ALA A 173 -4.76 1.97 3.23
N ALA A 174 -5.73 1.56 4.04
CA ALA A 174 -5.49 0.65 5.16
C ALA A 174 -4.98 -0.71 4.68
N GLU A 175 -5.63 -1.29 3.67
CA GLU A 175 -5.17 -2.55 3.05
C GLU A 175 -3.79 -2.41 2.40
N LEU A 176 -3.52 -1.28 1.72
CA LEU A 176 -2.19 -1.02 1.17
C LEU A 176 -1.12 -0.96 2.26
N ALA A 177 -1.41 -0.26 3.37
CA ALA A 177 -0.50 -0.14 4.50
C ALA A 177 -0.24 -1.51 5.16
N GLU A 178 -1.25 -2.38 5.25
CA GLU A 178 -1.12 -3.74 5.75
C GLU A 178 -0.26 -4.61 4.82
N LEU A 179 -0.54 -4.59 3.51
CA LEU A 179 0.24 -5.31 2.51
C LEU A 179 1.71 -4.89 2.52
N ALA A 180 1.96 -3.58 2.62
CA ALA A 180 3.30 -3.01 2.69
C ALA A 180 4.00 -3.40 4.00
N ALA A 181 3.32 -3.34 5.15
CA ALA A 181 3.88 -3.74 6.44
C ALA A 181 4.29 -5.22 6.48
N GLY A 182 3.67 -6.08 5.67
CA GLY A 182 4.06 -7.48 5.50
C GLY A 182 5.30 -7.71 4.63
N VAL A 183 6.01 -6.65 4.20
CA VAL A 183 7.28 -6.70 3.47
C VAL A 183 8.39 -6.15 4.35
N ASP A 184 9.57 -6.78 4.32
CA ASP A 184 10.75 -6.27 5.02
C ASP A 184 11.04 -4.81 4.63
N GLY A 185 11.08 -3.92 5.62
CA GLY A 185 11.27 -2.48 5.42
C GLY A 185 10.03 -1.69 5.00
N GLY A 186 8.87 -2.34 4.83
CA GLY A 186 7.64 -1.68 4.36
C GLY A 186 6.91 -0.80 5.38
N ALA A 187 7.33 -0.82 6.65
CA ALA A 187 6.75 0.03 7.70
C ALA A 187 6.81 1.53 7.39
N ALA A 188 7.90 1.99 6.74
CA ALA A 188 8.05 3.39 6.34
C ALA A 188 7.04 3.78 5.25
N ALA A 189 6.87 2.93 4.23
CA ALA A 189 5.88 3.14 3.18
C ALA A 189 4.44 3.15 3.74
N ALA A 190 4.14 2.21 4.66
CA ALA A 190 2.86 2.18 5.37
C ALA A 190 2.58 3.47 6.15
N ALA A 191 3.60 4.04 6.81
CA ALA A 191 3.46 5.30 7.55
C ALA A 191 3.17 6.50 6.63
N LEU A 192 3.79 6.57 5.43
CA LEU A 192 3.50 7.59 4.44
C LEU A 192 2.02 7.55 4.03
N TYR A 193 1.48 6.37 3.73
CA TYR A 193 0.07 6.22 3.36
C TYR A 193 -0.90 6.55 4.51
N ARG A 194 -0.56 6.23 5.76
CA ARG A 194 -1.34 6.71 6.92
C ARG A 194 -1.40 8.24 6.97
N GLY A 195 -0.28 8.91 6.68
CA GLY A 195 -0.22 10.37 6.57
C GLY A 195 -1.08 10.92 5.43
N ILE A 196 -1.09 10.25 4.28
CA ILE A 196 -1.97 10.57 3.13
C ILE A 196 -3.44 10.46 3.54
N VAL A 197 -3.84 9.38 4.23
CA VAL A 197 -5.22 9.20 4.69
C VAL A 197 -5.65 10.31 5.64
N ALA A 198 -4.78 10.70 6.57
CA ALA A 198 -5.05 11.77 7.52
C ALA A 198 -5.29 13.13 6.84
N ARG A 199 -4.56 13.43 5.75
CA ARG A 199 -4.72 14.67 4.96
C ARG A 199 -5.80 14.56 3.87
N GLY A 200 -6.11 13.35 3.43
CA GLY A 200 -7.08 13.06 2.39
C GLY A 200 -6.71 13.67 1.02
N PRO A 201 -7.71 14.08 0.23
CA PRO A 201 -7.53 14.64 -1.12
C PRO A 201 -6.68 15.92 -1.17
N SER A 202 -6.47 16.58 -0.03
CA SER A 202 -5.62 17.78 0.06
C SER A 202 -4.12 17.48 -0.01
N THR A 203 -3.73 16.20 0.00
CA THR A 203 -2.32 15.81 0.00
C THR A 203 -1.59 16.29 -1.28
N PRO A 204 -0.44 16.98 -1.16
CA PRO A 204 0.34 17.43 -2.30
C PRO A 204 0.76 16.28 -3.24
N LEU A 205 0.77 16.55 -4.55
CA LEU A 205 1.18 15.57 -5.57
C LEU A 205 2.60 15.02 -5.34
N ALA A 206 3.53 15.86 -4.85
CA ALA A 206 4.90 15.45 -4.57
C ALA A 206 4.95 14.37 -3.47
N GLU A 207 4.18 14.55 -2.39
CA GLU A 207 4.11 13.56 -1.29
C GLU A 207 3.42 12.27 -1.74
N ARG A 208 2.39 12.36 -2.58
CA ARG A 208 1.74 11.19 -3.20
C ARG A 208 2.73 10.40 -4.06
N ALA A 209 3.48 11.10 -4.90
CA ALA A 209 4.51 10.49 -5.74
C ALA A 209 5.64 9.85 -4.91
N GLU A 210 6.04 10.48 -3.81
CA GLU A 210 7.00 9.91 -2.86
C GLU A 210 6.48 8.62 -2.22
N ALA A 211 5.24 8.62 -1.72
CA ALA A 211 4.63 7.42 -1.13
C ALA A 211 4.48 6.27 -2.15
N ALA A 212 4.05 6.58 -3.37
CA ALA A 212 3.94 5.60 -4.45
C ALA A 212 5.32 5.02 -4.83
N ALA A 213 6.35 5.86 -4.89
CA ALA A 213 7.73 5.42 -5.13
C ALA A 213 8.26 4.54 -3.98
N ALA A 214 7.95 4.89 -2.74
CA ALA A 214 8.34 4.11 -1.56
C ALA A 214 7.69 2.72 -1.54
N VAL A 215 6.43 2.58 -1.94
CA VAL A 215 5.81 1.25 -2.09
C VAL A 215 6.42 0.50 -3.28
N ARG A 216 6.66 1.17 -4.40
CA ARG A 216 7.25 0.54 -5.59
C ARG A 216 8.65 -0.02 -5.32
N SER A 217 9.46 0.66 -4.48
CA SER A 217 10.82 0.23 -4.16
C SER A 217 10.86 -1.05 -3.31
N LEU A 218 9.79 -1.36 -2.57
CA LEU A 218 9.68 -2.62 -1.81
C LEU A 218 9.79 -3.84 -2.72
N MET A 219 9.34 -3.73 -3.97
CA MET A 219 9.22 -4.86 -4.90
C MET A 219 10.35 -4.96 -5.93
N ALA A 220 11.48 -4.27 -5.72
CA ALA A 220 12.73 -4.42 -6.49
C ALA A 220 12.55 -4.68 -8.02
N ASP A 221 11.90 -3.75 -8.71
CA ASP A 221 11.65 -3.81 -10.16
C ASP A 221 10.80 -4.98 -10.66
N SER A 222 10.01 -5.57 -9.77
CA SER A 222 9.09 -6.65 -10.10
C SER A 222 8.04 -6.18 -11.12
N PRO A 223 7.98 -6.82 -12.31
CA PRO A 223 6.96 -6.50 -13.30
C PRO A 223 5.54 -6.85 -12.82
N TRP A 224 5.41 -7.64 -11.75
CA TRP A 224 4.12 -7.98 -11.15
C TRP A 224 3.46 -6.76 -10.50
N PHE A 225 4.24 -5.87 -9.87
CA PHE A 225 3.71 -4.61 -9.34
C PHE A 225 3.14 -3.74 -10.45
N ASP A 226 3.94 -3.55 -11.49
CA ASP A 226 3.60 -2.76 -12.67
C ASP A 226 2.35 -3.32 -13.39
N LEU A 227 2.25 -4.66 -13.46
CA LEU A 227 1.07 -5.36 -13.95
C LEU A 227 -0.16 -5.08 -13.09
N GLY A 228 -0.03 -5.12 -11.77
CA GLY A 228 -1.11 -4.80 -10.84
C GLY A 228 -1.64 -3.39 -11.07
N ALA A 229 -0.74 -2.40 -11.03
CA ALA A 229 -1.09 -1.00 -11.23
C ALA A 229 -1.79 -0.75 -12.58
N TRP A 230 -1.26 -1.34 -13.66
CA TRP A 230 -1.87 -1.21 -14.99
C TRP A 230 -3.24 -1.89 -15.09
N THR A 231 -3.36 -3.10 -14.56
CA THR A 231 -4.59 -3.90 -14.63
C THR A 231 -5.73 -3.18 -13.91
N GLU A 232 -5.43 -2.58 -12.75
CA GLU A 232 -6.41 -1.81 -11.99
C GLU A 232 -6.86 -0.55 -12.72
N ALA A 233 -5.92 0.25 -13.22
CA ALA A 233 -6.25 1.42 -14.01
C ALA A 233 -7.08 1.08 -15.26
N ALA A 234 -6.76 -0.04 -15.93
CA ALA A 234 -7.53 -0.55 -17.07
C ALA A 234 -8.94 -0.98 -16.68
N ARG A 235 -9.09 -1.69 -15.56
CA ARG A 235 -10.39 -2.15 -15.03
C ARG A 235 -11.29 -0.95 -14.71
N VAL A 236 -10.79 0.03 -13.97
CA VAL A 236 -11.55 1.25 -13.62
C VAL A 236 -11.90 2.05 -14.87
N ALA A 237 -10.96 2.21 -15.81
CA ALA A 237 -11.23 2.88 -17.08
C ALA A 237 -12.37 2.21 -17.84
N LEU A 238 -12.33 0.89 -18.02
CA LEU A 238 -13.39 0.15 -18.72
C LEU A 238 -14.73 0.25 -17.98
N ALA A 239 -14.74 0.11 -16.65
CA ALA A 239 -15.94 0.28 -15.84
C ALA A 239 -16.54 1.69 -15.95
N ALA A 240 -15.70 2.70 -16.15
CA ALA A 240 -16.12 4.09 -16.41
C ALA A 240 -16.53 4.37 -17.86
N GLY A 241 -16.43 3.38 -18.77
CA GLY A 241 -16.68 3.53 -20.20
C GLY A 241 -15.53 4.15 -21.01
N GLU A 242 -14.32 4.20 -20.45
CA GLU A 242 -13.13 4.81 -21.04
C GLU A 242 -12.22 3.81 -21.77
N ASP A 243 -12.72 3.21 -22.84
CA ASP A 243 -11.96 2.25 -23.66
C ASP A 243 -10.66 2.83 -24.29
N GLY A 244 -10.59 4.16 -24.45
CA GLY A 244 -9.42 4.88 -24.93
C GLY A 244 -8.17 4.69 -24.07
N PHE A 245 -8.30 4.37 -22.78
CA PHE A 245 -7.16 4.07 -21.91
C PHE A 245 -6.38 2.86 -22.44
N VAL A 246 -7.06 1.72 -22.60
CA VAL A 246 -6.45 0.45 -23.06
C VAL A 246 -5.88 0.59 -24.48
N ARG A 247 -6.53 1.38 -25.34
CA ARG A 247 -6.01 1.68 -26.69
C ARG A 247 -4.68 2.45 -26.66
N ARG A 248 -4.55 3.45 -25.78
CA ARG A 248 -3.31 4.25 -25.65
C ARG A 248 -2.16 3.48 -25.00
N SER A 249 -2.44 2.57 -24.07
CA SER A 249 -1.41 1.82 -23.32
C SER A 249 -0.73 0.67 -24.08
N GLY A 250 -0.97 0.51 -25.38
CA GLY A 250 -0.51 -0.68 -26.13
C GLY A 250 1.02 -0.79 -26.28
N ARG A 251 1.80 0.28 -26.08
CA ARG A 251 3.26 0.17 -26.06
C ARG A 251 3.74 -0.34 -24.71
N GLU A 252 3.16 0.18 -23.65
CA GLU A 252 3.49 -0.15 -22.28
C GLU A 252 3.09 -1.60 -21.94
N VAL A 253 1.93 -2.06 -22.42
CA VAL A 253 1.50 -3.46 -22.30
C VAL A 253 2.49 -4.42 -22.97
N ARG A 254 2.96 -4.11 -24.19
CA ARG A 254 3.98 -4.94 -24.86
C ARG A 254 5.28 -5.06 -24.05
N ARG A 255 5.78 -3.95 -23.51
CA ARG A 255 6.96 -3.96 -22.64
C ARG A 255 6.72 -4.78 -21.37
N LEU A 256 5.52 -4.71 -20.80
CA LEU A 256 5.14 -5.51 -19.64
C LEU A 256 5.11 -7.01 -19.98
N ILE A 257 4.54 -7.38 -21.14
CA ILE A 257 4.57 -8.76 -21.66
C ILE A 257 6.02 -9.24 -21.81
N GLU A 258 6.90 -8.44 -22.42
CA GLU A 258 8.32 -8.78 -22.59
C GLU A 258 9.00 -9.05 -21.24
N ARG A 259 8.77 -8.18 -20.23
CA ARG A 259 9.32 -8.37 -18.88
C ARG A 259 8.75 -9.58 -18.14
N LEU A 260 7.46 -9.87 -18.30
CA LEU A 260 6.82 -11.05 -17.70
C LEU A 260 7.33 -12.34 -18.34
N VAL A 261 7.47 -12.39 -19.67
CA VAL A 261 8.00 -13.55 -20.40
C VAL A 261 9.45 -13.84 -20.05
N ALA A 262 10.25 -12.82 -19.74
CA ALA A 262 11.61 -13.00 -19.25
C ALA A 262 11.65 -13.75 -17.89
N ARG A 263 10.53 -13.87 -17.19
CA ARG A 263 10.39 -14.63 -15.94
C ARG A 263 9.67 -15.96 -16.18
N ARG A 264 10.12 -17.03 -15.51
CA ARG A 264 9.55 -18.37 -15.69
C ARG A 264 8.09 -18.49 -15.22
N ASP A 265 7.69 -17.68 -14.26
CA ASP A 265 6.35 -17.64 -13.67
C ASP A 265 5.37 -16.74 -14.44
N GLY A 266 5.85 -15.94 -15.40
CA GLY A 266 5.04 -14.94 -16.10
C GLY A 266 4.36 -15.42 -17.38
N GLU A 267 4.63 -16.64 -17.87
CA GLU A 267 4.18 -17.07 -19.21
C GLU A 267 2.65 -17.15 -19.35
N ALA A 268 1.96 -17.73 -18.36
CA ALA A 268 0.50 -17.85 -18.38
C ALA A 268 -0.19 -16.48 -18.39
N VAL A 269 0.31 -15.54 -17.60
CA VAL A 269 -0.22 -14.18 -17.52
C VAL A 269 0.13 -13.36 -18.77
N ALA A 270 1.34 -13.54 -19.31
CA ALA A 270 1.73 -12.96 -20.59
C ALA A 270 0.84 -13.45 -21.75
N ALA A 271 0.43 -14.72 -21.75
CA ALA A 271 -0.52 -15.24 -22.73
C ALA A 271 -1.88 -14.54 -22.62
N LEU A 272 -2.42 -14.36 -21.41
CA LEU A 272 -3.67 -13.62 -21.19
C LEU A 272 -3.58 -12.15 -21.66
N LEU A 273 -2.43 -11.50 -21.45
CA LEU A 273 -2.21 -10.13 -21.95
C LEU A 273 -2.20 -10.06 -23.48
N ARG A 274 -1.60 -11.05 -24.16
CA ARG A 274 -1.65 -11.13 -25.64
C ARG A 274 -3.08 -11.32 -26.15
N GLU A 275 -3.86 -12.16 -25.47
CA GLU A 275 -5.29 -12.33 -25.79
C GLU A 275 -6.07 -11.03 -25.59
N LEU A 276 -5.75 -10.26 -24.54
CA LEU A 276 -6.32 -8.94 -24.31
C LEU A 276 -5.93 -7.95 -25.42
N GLU A 277 -4.68 -7.94 -25.87
CA GLU A 277 -4.25 -7.10 -27.01
C GLU A 277 -4.98 -7.47 -28.32
N GLN A 278 -5.23 -8.76 -28.54
CA GLN A 278 -5.98 -9.25 -29.70
C GLN A 278 -7.46 -8.86 -29.62
N ALA A 279 -8.11 -9.04 -28.46
CA ALA A 279 -9.49 -8.62 -28.24
C ALA A 279 -9.66 -7.10 -28.41
N ARG A 280 -8.66 -6.33 -27.98
CA ARG A 280 -8.59 -4.87 -28.19
C ARG A 280 -8.52 -4.51 -29.67
N ALA A 281 -7.72 -5.24 -30.45
CA ALA A 281 -7.62 -5.02 -31.90
C ALA A 281 -8.95 -5.28 -32.63
N ASN A 282 -9.81 -6.13 -32.04
CA ASN A 282 -11.13 -6.51 -32.57
C ASN A 282 -12.29 -5.70 -31.96
N ASP A 283 -12.02 -4.68 -31.13
CA ASP A 283 -13.02 -3.83 -30.44
C ASP A 283 -14.04 -4.59 -29.56
N GLN A 284 -13.60 -5.69 -28.92
CA GLN A 284 -14.47 -6.57 -28.13
C GLN A 284 -14.47 -6.19 -26.64
N LEU A 285 -15.17 -5.10 -26.26
CA LEU A 285 -15.17 -4.58 -24.88
C LEU A 285 -15.55 -5.60 -23.80
N ALA A 286 -16.62 -6.37 -23.99
CA ALA A 286 -17.05 -7.39 -23.01
C ALA A 286 -15.99 -8.49 -22.80
N VAL A 287 -15.26 -8.83 -23.87
CA VAL A 287 -14.15 -9.78 -23.79
C VAL A 287 -13.00 -9.18 -22.99
N LEU A 288 -12.68 -7.90 -23.19
CA LEU A 288 -11.60 -7.24 -22.44
C LEU A 288 -11.80 -7.30 -20.94
N GLN A 289 -13.01 -7.01 -20.45
CA GLN A 289 -13.31 -7.06 -19.02
C GLN A 289 -13.14 -8.47 -18.45
N ASN A 290 -13.72 -9.49 -19.11
CA ASN A 290 -13.55 -10.88 -18.68
C ASN A 290 -12.07 -11.33 -18.66
N ARG A 291 -11.26 -10.85 -19.61
CA ARG A 291 -9.82 -11.17 -19.66
C ARG A 291 -9.05 -10.49 -18.54
N LEU A 292 -9.36 -9.24 -18.19
CA LEU A 292 -8.77 -8.56 -17.04
C LEU A 292 -9.09 -9.29 -15.75
N ASP A 293 -10.35 -9.69 -15.53
CA ASP A 293 -10.72 -10.44 -14.33
C ASP A 293 -9.92 -11.75 -14.20
N ARG A 294 -9.68 -12.44 -15.33
CA ARG A 294 -8.83 -13.63 -15.36
C ARG A 294 -7.36 -13.34 -15.06
N ILE A 295 -6.82 -12.22 -15.55
CA ILE A 295 -5.45 -11.79 -15.21
C ILE A 295 -5.35 -11.50 -13.72
N ILE A 296 -6.32 -10.80 -13.15
CA ILE A 296 -6.35 -10.46 -11.72
C ILE A 296 -6.35 -11.74 -10.88
N VAL A 297 -7.23 -12.70 -11.19
CA VAL A 297 -7.30 -13.97 -10.46
C VAL A 297 -6.01 -14.81 -10.63
N ALA A 298 -5.41 -14.81 -11.82
CA ALA A 298 -4.21 -15.58 -12.09
C ALA A 298 -2.95 -14.98 -11.43
N ALA A 299 -2.83 -13.65 -11.40
CA ALA A 299 -1.67 -12.96 -10.84
C ALA A 299 -1.75 -12.79 -9.31
N ALA A 300 -2.95 -12.83 -8.72
CA ALA A 300 -3.15 -12.67 -7.28
C ALA A 300 -3.10 -13.99 -6.48
N ARG A 301 -2.89 -15.13 -7.13
CA ARG A 301 -2.70 -16.46 -6.53
C ARG A 301 -1.23 -16.83 -6.57
#